data_AF-A0A966VNN7-F1
#
_entry.id   AF-A0A966VNN7-F1
#
_cell.length_a   1.000
_cell.length_b   1.000
_cell.length_c   1.000
_cell.angle_alpha   90.00
_cell.angle_beta   90.00
_cell.angle_gamma   90.00
#
_symmetry.space_group_name_H-M   'P 1'
#
loop_
_entity.id
_entity.type
_entity.pdbx_description
1 polymer ?
#
loop_
_entity_poly.entity_id
_entity_poly.type
_entity_poly.pdbx_seq_one_letter_code
_entity_poly.pdbx_strand_id
1 'polypeptide(L)'
;MAEKFNNKVLILGAGSVSQSVLPLLIEHLVDAKQITIMDQRDNRLRVKGALDKGATYIQDQITQDNLDSQLKKHLSAGDFLLDLAWNIDANTILNWCHDNGVLYLNTSVEEWDPYAGGANKHPLERTLYYRH
;
A
#
# COMPACT_ATOMS: atom_id res chain seq x y z
N MET A 1 -14.56 -22.43 -6.12
CA MET A 1 -13.27 -21.81 -5.74
C MET A 1 -13.18 -20.52 -6.52
N ALA A 2 -12.85 -19.39 -5.87
CA ALA A 2 -12.64 -18.14 -6.59
C ALA A 2 -11.51 -18.34 -7.62
N GLU A 3 -11.61 -17.68 -8.78
CA GLU A 3 -10.52 -17.70 -9.75
C GLU A 3 -9.25 -17.09 -9.13
N LYS A 4 -8.08 -17.69 -9.39
CA LYS A 4 -6.80 -17.11 -8.97
C LYS A 4 -6.59 -15.77 -9.68
N PHE A 5 -6.13 -14.77 -8.94
CA PHE A 5 -5.75 -13.47 -9.50
C PHE A 5 -4.41 -13.59 -10.21
N ASN A 6 -4.32 -13.13 -11.46
CA ASN A 6 -3.16 -13.40 -12.33
C ASN A 6 -2.22 -12.20 -12.52
N ASN A 7 -2.62 -11.02 -12.06
CA ASN A 7 -1.86 -9.78 -12.23
C ASN A 7 -0.93 -9.51 -11.03
N LYS A 8 -0.15 -8.43 -11.08
CA LYS A 8 0.81 -8.11 -10.00
C LYS A 8 0.10 -7.53 -8.79
N VAL A 9 0.71 -7.71 -7.63
CA VAL A 9 0.27 -7.11 -6.37
C VAL A 9 1.41 -6.27 -5.80
N LEU A 10 1.19 -4.98 -5.63
CA LEU A 10 2.06 -4.10 -4.85
C LEU A 10 1.44 -3.91 -3.46
N ILE A 11 2.19 -4.24 -2.42
CA ILE A 11 1.82 -3.98 -1.03
C ILE A 11 2.69 -2.86 -0.50
N LEU A 12 2.07 -1.74 -0.10
CA LEU A 12 2.77 -0.67 0.59
C LEU A 12 2.68 -0.92 2.09
N GLY A 13 3.83 -0.92 2.77
CA GLY A 13 3.95 -1.23 4.19
C GLY A 13 4.22 -2.72 4.47
N ALA A 14 5.12 -2.97 5.41
CA ALA A 14 5.48 -4.28 5.94
C ALA A 14 5.29 -4.33 7.48
N GLY A 15 4.18 -3.73 7.92
CA GLY A 15 3.76 -3.64 9.33
C GLY A 15 3.03 -4.89 9.83
N SER A 16 2.27 -4.73 10.93
CA SER A 16 1.46 -5.81 11.51
C SER A 16 0.35 -6.26 10.56
N VAL A 17 -0.34 -5.35 9.89
CA VAL A 17 -1.44 -5.67 8.98
C VAL A 17 -0.94 -6.51 7.80
N SER A 18 0.20 -6.13 7.21
CA SER A 18 0.81 -6.89 6.11
C SER A 18 1.18 -8.31 6.53
N GLN A 19 1.70 -8.50 7.74
CA GLN A 19 2.01 -9.83 8.30
C GLN A 19 0.77 -10.72 8.40
N SER A 20 -0.39 -10.15 8.71
CA SER A 20 -1.64 -10.89 8.83
C SER A 20 -2.25 -11.26 7.48
N VAL A 21 -2.16 -10.38 6.48
CA VAL A 21 -2.84 -10.58 5.18
C VAL A 21 -2.01 -11.38 4.18
N LEU A 22 -0.68 -11.26 4.21
CA LEU A 22 0.22 -11.93 3.27
C LEU A 22 0.01 -13.47 3.20
N PRO A 23 -0.09 -14.20 4.32
CA PRO A 23 -0.36 -15.64 4.29
C PRO A 23 -1.68 -15.96 3.60
N LEU A 24 -2.74 -15.18 3.86
CA LEU A 24 -4.07 -15.37 3.30
C LEU A 24 -4.10 -15.11 1.79
N LEU A 25 -3.41 -14.05 1.33
CA LEU A 25 -3.27 -13.76 -0.10
C LEU A 25 -2.57 -14.90 -0.83
N ILE A 26 -1.47 -15.40 -0.26
CA ILE A 26 -0.68 -16.49 -0.86
C ILE A 26 -1.46 -17.82 -0.84
N GLU A 27 -2.26 -18.06 0.20
CA GLU A 27 -3.03 -19.30 0.32
C GLU A 27 -4.23 -19.34 -0.64
N HIS A 28 -4.87 -18.19 -0.86
CA HIS A 28 -6.21 -18.17 -1.48
C HIS A 28 -6.30 -17.42 -2.81
N LEU A 29 -5.40 -16.49 -3.11
CA LEU A 29 -5.63 -15.51 -4.19
C LEU A 29 -4.50 -15.42 -5.21
N VAL A 30 -3.24 -15.39 -4.78
CA VAL A 30 -2.07 -15.13 -5.63
C VAL A 30 -0.90 -16.07 -5.33
N ASP A 31 -0.01 -16.25 -6.29
CA ASP A 31 1.30 -16.82 -6.05
C ASP A 31 2.25 -15.74 -5.49
N ALA A 32 3.11 -16.11 -4.53
CA ALA A 32 3.98 -15.15 -3.85
C ALA A 32 4.89 -14.34 -4.80
N LYS A 33 5.25 -14.90 -5.97
CA LYS A 33 6.05 -14.22 -7.00
C LYS A 33 5.35 -13.02 -7.65
N GLN A 34 4.02 -12.93 -7.54
CA GLN A 34 3.25 -11.77 -8.00
C GLN A 34 3.37 -10.58 -7.05
N ILE A 35 3.84 -10.82 -5.81
CA ILE A 35 3.83 -9.83 -4.74
C ILE A 35 5.16 -9.07 -4.71
N THR A 36 5.07 -7.74 -4.76
CA THR A 36 6.14 -6.82 -4.36
C THR A 36 5.71 -6.10 -3.09
N ILE A 37 6.55 -6.12 -2.06
CA ILE A 37 6.33 -5.43 -0.79
C ILE A 37 7.28 -4.22 -0.76
N MET A 38 6.76 -3.02 -0.56
CA MET A 38 7.54 -1.79 -0.46
C MET A 38 7.33 -1.14 0.91
N ASP A 39 8.42 -0.82 1.62
CA ASP A 39 8.36 -0.09 2.89
C ASP A 39 9.62 0.77 3.02
N GLN A 40 9.47 1.98 3.57
CA GLN A 40 10.58 2.90 3.80
C GLN A 40 11.62 2.36 4.81
N ARG A 41 11.19 1.48 5.73
CA ARG A 41 12.07 0.82 6.70
C ARG A 41 12.46 -0.57 6.21
N ASP A 42 13.59 -1.08 6.69
CA ASP A 42 13.91 -2.49 6.50
C ASP A 42 13.13 -3.37 7.49
N ASN A 43 12.01 -3.91 7.01
CA ASN A 43 11.10 -4.79 7.74
C ASN A 43 11.09 -6.21 7.15
N ARG A 44 12.10 -6.60 6.35
CA ARG A 44 12.13 -7.93 5.68
C ARG A 44 11.90 -9.10 6.63
N LEU A 45 12.42 -9.01 7.85
CA LEU A 45 12.24 -10.04 8.89
C LEU A 45 10.77 -10.26 9.26
N ARG A 46 9.95 -9.21 9.22
CA ARG A 46 8.51 -9.29 9.54
C ARG A 46 7.75 -10.09 8.49
N VAL A 47 8.14 -9.98 7.23
CA VAL A 47 7.45 -10.60 6.09
C VAL A 47 8.21 -11.79 5.50
N LYS A 48 9.15 -12.36 6.25
CA LYS A 48 10.06 -13.43 5.80
C LYS A 48 9.33 -14.61 5.14
N GLY A 49 8.18 -15.01 5.67
CA GLY A 49 7.40 -16.12 5.12
C GLY A 49 6.91 -15.89 3.68
N ALA A 50 6.65 -14.65 3.27
CA ALA A 50 6.32 -14.31 1.88
C ALA A 50 7.58 -14.28 1.01
N LEU A 51 8.69 -13.74 1.53
CA LEU A 51 9.97 -13.66 0.82
C LEU A 51 10.55 -15.04 0.53
N ASP A 52 10.51 -15.96 1.51
CA ASP A 52 10.94 -17.35 1.35
C ASP A 52 10.15 -18.08 0.25
N LYS A 53 8.91 -17.64 -0.02
CA LYS A 53 8.03 -18.17 -1.09
C LYS A 53 8.21 -17.46 -2.44
N GLY A 54 9.05 -16.41 -2.51
CA GLY A 54 9.42 -15.72 -3.75
C GLY A 54 8.82 -14.33 -3.93
N ALA A 55 8.20 -13.73 -2.91
CA ALA A 55 7.83 -12.32 -2.96
C ALA A 55 9.07 -11.42 -3.02
N THR A 56 8.94 -10.26 -3.67
CA THR A 56 10.00 -9.25 -3.77
C THR A 56 9.87 -8.22 -2.67
N TYR A 57 10.98 -7.76 -2.10
CA TYR A 57 11.00 -6.66 -1.12
C TYR A 57 11.82 -5.49 -1.63
N ILE A 58 11.24 -4.30 -1.60
CA ILE A 58 11.87 -3.03 -1.95
C ILE A 58 11.86 -2.14 -0.72
N GLN A 59 13.02 -1.61 -0.38
CA GLN A 59 13.12 -0.58 0.65
C GLN A 59 13.14 0.79 -0.04
N ASP A 60 11.98 1.44 -0.10
CA ASP A 60 11.79 2.75 -0.74
C ASP A 60 10.59 3.45 -0.09
N GLN A 61 10.47 4.76 -0.30
CA GLN A 61 9.42 5.60 0.25
C GLN A 61 8.61 6.26 -0.88
N ILE A 62 7.28 6.15 -0.78
CA ILE A 62 6.37 6.96 -1.58
C ILE A 62 6.24 8.33 -0.93
N THR A 63 6.45 9.37 -1.72
CA THR A 63 6.29 10.78 -1.34
C THR A 63 5.37 11.46 -2.33
N GLN A 64 4.87 12.64 -1.98
CA GLN A 64 4.04 13.45 -2.86
C GLN A 64 4.72 13.72 -4.23
N ASP A 65 6.04 13.95 -4.22
CA ASP A 65 6.81 14.27 -5.43
C ASP A 65 7.07 13.06 -6.32
N ASN A 66 7.12 11.85 -5.75
CA ASN A 66 7.57 10.66 -6.48
C ASN A 66 6.46 9.64 -6.79
N LEU A 67 5.25 9.81 -6.22
CA LEU A 67 4.15 8.84 -6.27
C LEU A 67 3.91 8.31 -7.68
N ASP A 68 3.69 9.19 -8.67
CA ASP A 68 3.41 8.77 -10.04
C ASP A 68 4.56 7.93 -10.62
N SER A 69 5.77 8.47 -10.56
CA SER A 69 6.96 7.82 -11.11
C SER A 69 7.27 6.48 -10.44
N GLN A 70 6.99 6.35 -9.14
CA GLN A 70 7.28 5.12 -8.39
C GLN A 70 6.22 4.06 -8.66
N LEU A 71 4.93 4.43 -8.57
CA LEU A 71 3.85 3.47 -8.79
C LEU A 71 3.87 2.93 -10.23
N LYS A 72 4.19 3.76 -11.24
CA LYS A 72 4.34 3.31 -12.65
C LYS A 72 5.45 2.29 -12.89
N LYS A 73 6.46 2.19 -12.01
CA LYS A 73 7.50 1.15 -12.14
C LYS A 73 6.98 -0.24 -11.78
N HIS A 74 5.93 -0.30 -10.96
CA HIS A 74 5.46 -1.54 -10.34
C HIS A 74 4.08 -1.96 -10.81
N LEU A 75 3.25 -1.02 -11.26
CA LEU A 75 1.84 -1.22 -11.54
C LEU A 75 1.44 -0.77 -12.94
N SER A 76 0.48 -1.50 -13.48
CA SER A 76 -0.20 -1.27 -14.75
C SER A 76 -1.68 -1.61 -14.61
N ALA A 77 -2.49 -1.24 -15.61
CA ALA A 77 -3.94 -1.48 -15.57
C ALA A 77 -4.27 -2.96 -15.32
N GLY A 78 -5.14 -3.22 -14.36
CA GLY A 78 -5.53 -4.55 -13.88
C GLY A 78 -4.68 -5.10 -12.73
N ASP A 79 -3.55 -4.48 -12.39
CA ASP A 79 -2.78 -4.83 -11.20
C ASP A 79 -3.50 -4.38 -9.91
N PHE A 80 -3.03 -4.86 -8.75
CA PHE A 80 -3.62 -4.56 -7.45
C PHE A 80 -2.61 -3.84 -6.53
N LEU A 81 -2.99 -2.66 -6.03
CA LEU A 81 -2.30 -1.96 -4.96
C LEU A 81 -3.05 -2.20 -3.63
N LEU A 82 -2.35 -2.79 -2.66
CA LEU A 82 -2.81 -2.93 -1.28
C LEU A 82 -2.03 -1.97 -0.38
N ASP A 83 -2.68 -0.90 0.05
CA ASP A 83 -2.08 0.17 0.83
C ASP A 83 -2.25 -0.05 2.33
N LEU A 84 -1.18 -0.49 2.97
CA LEU A 84 -1.07 -0.73 4.41
C LEU A 84 0.05 0.14 5.02
N ALA A 85 0.40 1.22 4.33
CA ALA A 85 1.41 2.17 4.76
C ALA A 85 0.79 3.29 5.61
N TRP A 86 1.66 4.17 6.09
CA TRP A 86 1.32 5.39 6.81
C TRP A 86 1.97 6.56 6.08
N ASN A 87 1.47 7.78 6.28
CA ASN A 87 1.97 9.01 5.68
C ASN A 87 1.86 9.08 4.13
N ILE A 88 0.81 8.48 3.55
CA ILE A 88 0.44 8.64 2.15
C ILE A 88 -0.99 9.14 2.12
N ASP A 89 -1.28 10.22 1.40
CA ASP A 89 -2.64 10.74 1.31
C ASP A 89 -3.56 9.77 0.57
N ALA A 90 -4.62 9.33 1.27
CA ALA A 90 -5.51 8.27 0.79
C ALA A 90 -6.24 8.67 -0.50
N ASN A 91 -6.70 9.92 -0.59
CA ASN A 91 -7.41 10.41 -1.78
C ASN A 91 -6.48 10.50 -2.99
N THR A 92 -5.24 10.95 -2.78
CA THR A 92 -4.23 11.07 -3.83
C THR A 92 -3.90 9.71 -4.45
N ILE A 93 -3.57 8.72 -3.62
CA ILE A 93 -3.20 7.39 -4.13
C ILE A 93 -4.40 6.63 -4.70
N LEU A 94 -5.59 6.78 -4.12
CA LEU A 94 -6.84 6.21 -4.64
C LEU A 94 -7.15 6.76 -6.05
N ASN A 95 -7.09 8.08 -6.22
CA ASN A 95 -7.32 8.73 -7.51
C ASN A 95 -6.28 8.27 -8.54
N TRP A 96 -5.00 8.18 -8.16
CA TRP A 96 -3.97 7.66 -9.05
C TRP A 96 -4.28 6.23 -9.51
N CYS A 97 -4.70 5.36 -8.59
CA CYS A 97 -5.06 3.98 -8.95
C CYS A 97 -6.27 3.94 -9.90
N HIS A 98 -7.30 4.75 -9.63
CA HIS A 98 -8.47 4.88 -10.49
C HIS A 98 -8.07 5.30 -11.91
N ASP A 99 -7.29 6.37 -12.04
CA ASP A 99 -6.87 6.94 -13.33
C ASP A 99 -5.99 5.97 -14.14
N ASN A 100 -5.25 5.07 -13.47
CA ASN A 100 -4.37 4.09 -14.10
C ASN A 100 -5.00 2.69 -14.22
N GLY A 101 -6.29 2.53 -13.88
CA GLY A 101 -6.99 1.24 -13.96
C GLY A 101 -6.46 0.17 -13.00
N VAL A 102 -5.88 0.57 -11.88
CA VAL A 102 -5.32 -0.29 -10.84
C VAL A 102 -6.38 -0.52 -9.75
N LEU A 103 -6.55 -1.77 -9.32
CA LEU A 103 -7.39 -2.08 -8.17
C LEU A 103 -6.72 -1.53 -6.90
N TYR A 104 -7.50 -0.93 -6.00
CA TYR A 104 -6.98 -0.32 -4.78
C TYR A 104 -7.76 -0.80 -3.55
N LEU A 105 -7.05 -1.09 -2.47
CA LEU A 105 -7.62 -1.36 -1.16
C LEU A 105 -6.70 -0.78 -0.08
N ASN A 106 -7.27 -0.17 0.95
CA ASN A 106 -6.54 0.29 2.12
C ASN A 106 -7.30 -0.01 3.42
N THR A 107 -6.76 0.45 4.56
CA THR A 107 -7.39 0.31 5.87
C THR A 107 -7.53 1.62 6.65
N SER A 108 -7.18 2.77 6.05
CA SER A 108 -7.20 4.07 6.75
C SER A 108 -7.33 5.25 5.77
N VAL A 109 -7.83 6.38 6.28
CA VAL A 109 -7.79 7.68 5.57
C VAL A 109 -6.60 8.47 6.12
N GLU A 110 -5.44 8.20 5.52
CA GLU A 110 -4.15 8.81 5.85
C GLU A 110 -3.93 10.14 5.11
N GLU A 111 -3.02 10.96 5.65
CA GLU A 111 -2.56 12.23 5.07
C GLU A 111 -1.04 12.16 4.88
N TRP A 112 -0.48 12.98 3.98
CA TRP A 112 0.99 13.10 3.81
C TRP A 112 1.71 13.51 5.09
N ASP A 113 1.14 14.48 5.82
CA ASP A 113 1.61 14.92 7.14
C ASP A 113 0.43 15.03 8.11
N PRO A 114 0.10 13.96 8.85
CA PRO A 114 -1.05 13.94 9.76
C PRO A 114 -0.86 14.85 10.98
N TYR A 115 0.37 15.32 11.24
CA TYR A 115 0.69 16.16 12.39
C TYR A 115 0.93 17.63 12.00
N ALA A 116 0.80 17.98 10.72
CA ALA A 116 0.88 19.36 10.25
C ALA A 116 -0.07 20.27 11.04
N GLY A 117 0.50 21.28 11.70
CA GLY A 117 -0.24 22.22 12.54
C GLY A 117 -0.60 21.70 13.95
N GLY A 118 -0.43 20.41 14.23
CA GLY A 118 -0.55 19.79 15.55
C GLY A 118 -1.69 20.32 16.42
N ALA A 119 -1.35 20.82 17.61
CA ALA A 119 -2.31 21.39 18.56
C ALA A 119 -2.89 22.76 18.14
N ASN A 120 -2.40 23.36 17.04
CA ASN A 120 -2.88 24.65 16.51
C ASN A 120 -3.94 24.50 15.42
N LYS A 121 -4.13 23.32 14.81
CA LYS A 121 -5.22 23.05 13.84
C LYS A 121 -6.59 23.22 14.50
N HIS A 122 -7.61 23.71 13.80
CA HIS A 122 -8.95 23.73 14.39
C HIS A 122 -9.43 22.29 14.68
N PRO A 123 -10.10 21.98 15.81
CA PRO A 123 -10.48 20.60 16.15
C PRO A 123 -11.24 19.85 15.05
N LEU A 124 -12.07 20.55 14.27
CA LEU A 124 -12.79 19.97 13.13
C LEU A 124 -11.85 19.47 12.03
N GLU A 125 -10.75 20.19 11.77
CA GLU A 125 -9.73 19.84 10.75
C GLU A 125 -8.87 18.64 11.16
N ARG A 126 -9.07 18.11 12.38
CA ARG A 126 -8.40 16.91 12.89
C ARG A 126 -9.29 15.67 12.83
N THR A 127 -10.54 15.82 12.40
CA THR A 127 -11.49 14.73 12.30
C THR A 127 -11.35 14.01 10.96
N LEU A 128 -11.75 12.74 10.92
CA LEU A 128 -11.92 12.02 9.66
C LEU A 128 -12.99 12.66 8.76
N TYR A 129 -13.90 13.49 9.32
CA TYR A 129 -14.93 14.18 8.53
C TYR A 129 -14.33 15.21 7.57
N TYR A 130 -13.28 15.89 8.00
CA TYR A 130 -12.62 16.91 7.18
C TYR A 130 -11.74 16.33 6.07
N ARG A 131 -11.37 15.04 6.15
CA ARG A 131 -10.43 14.40 5.23
C ARG A 131 -11.09 13.83 3.95
N HIS A 132 -12.41 13.95 3.80
CA HIS A 132 -13.19 13.41 2.68
C HIS A 132 -14.00 14.45 1.93
#